data_AF-A0A1V4VK79-F1
#
_entry.id   AF-A0A1V4VK79-F1
#
_cell.length_a   1.000
_cell.length_b   1.000
_cell.length_c   1.000
_cell.angle_alpha   90.00
_cell.angle_beta   90.00
_cell.angle_gamma   90.00
#
_symmetry.space_group_name_H-M   'P 1'
#
loop_
_entity.id
_entity.type
_entity.pdbx_description
1 polymer ?
#
loop_
_entity_poly.entity_id
_entity_poly.type
_entity_poly.pdbx_seq_one_letter_code
_entity_poly.pdbx_strand_id
1 'polypeptide(L)'
;MSVRFPRLKKQHLNQLFIEGLGEAVREHNGLNAAPLLVDLKQPYPLKLRVYLFNCTNPPGGRAFDEYKIQVILPGQKRGCRASLDYSDGRMPLLAAYVCFADEVKDGVFVLWDAYKHEDFSYSANMQVKSDTIIKALCAPVSLSKRSNNEVVVAARSQYLLDAIKYRIAIMQKDIQEANYES
;
A
#
# COMPACT_ATOMS: atom_id res chain seq x y z
N MET A 1 4.71 21.66 -17.70
CA MET A 1 5.89 21.31 -16.89
C MET A 1 5.58 20.00 -16.17
N SER A 2 6.43 18.98 -16.29
CA SER A 2 6.30 17.75 -15.49
C SER A 2 6.87 18.02 -14.10
N VAL A 3 6.00 18.15 -13.11
CA VAL A 3 6.42 18.23 -11.71
C VAL A 3 6.89 16.84 -11.31
N ARG A 4 8.21 16.66 -11.17
CA ARG A 4 8.79 15.40 -10.71
C ARG A 4 8.91 15.46 -9.19
N PHE A 5 7.95 14.87 -8.50
CA PHE A 5 7.97 14.81 -7.04
C PHE A 5 9.15 13.95 -6.53
N PRO A 6 9.78 14.32 -5.40
CA PRO A 6 10.94 13.62 -4.89
C PRO A 6 10.59 12.20 -4.47
N ARG A 7 11.39 11.22 -4.94
CA ARG A 7 11.32 9.85 -4.45
C ARG A 7 11.87 9.81 -3.02
N LEU A 8 11.05 9.40 -2.07
CA LEU A 8 11.42 9.31 -0.66
C LEU A 8 12.40 8.15 -0.43
N LYS A 9 13.39 8.40 0.41
CA LYS A 9 14.26 7.34 0.95
C LYS A 9 13.42 6.33 1.73
N LYS A 10 13.82 5.06 1.72
CA LYS A 10 13.09 3.97 2.39
C LYS A 10 12.82 4.28 3.86
N GLN A 11 13.82 4.77 4.58
CA GLN A 11 13.71 5.20 5.98
C GLN A 11 12.55 6.18 6.20
N HIS A 12 12.50 7.23 5.38
CA HIS A 12 11.51 8.28 5.53
C HIS A 12 10.11 7.80 5.13
N LEU A 13 10.01 7.00 4.07
CA LEU A 13 8.77 6.37 3.65
C LEU A 13 8.18 5.47 4.76
N ASN A 14 9.02 4.64 5.38
CA ASN A 14 8.61 3.78 6.49
C ASN A 14 8.26 4.60 7.75
N GLN A 15 8.98 5.69 8.00
CA GLN A 15 8.71 6.61 9.10
C GLN A 15 7.31 7.25 8.96
N LEU A 16 6.93 7.72 7.77
CA LEU A 16 5.58 8.26 7.51
C LEU A 16 4.48 7.24 7.78
N PHE A 17 4.72 5.98 7.46
CA PHE A 17 3.76 4.90 7.71
C PHE A 17 3.57 4.66 9.21
N ILE A 18 4.66 4.65 9.99
CA ILE A 18 4.60 4.53 11.45
C ILE A 18 3.90 5.76 12.06
N GLU A 19 4.26 6.97 11.61
CA GLU A 19 3.61 8.21 12.06
C GLU A 19 2.11 8.24 11.75
N GLY A 20 1.70 7.77 10.57
CA GLY A 20 0.28 7.69 10.19
C GLY A 20 -0.53 6.67 11.02
N LEU A 21 0.13 5.65 11.57
CA LEU A 21 -0.50 4.74 12.53
C LEU A 21 -0.53 5.31 13.96
N GLY A 22 0.41 6.20 14.28
CA GLY A 22 0.49 6.90 15.56
C GLY A 22 0.46 5.97 16.77
N GLU A 23 -0.39 6.29 17.74
CA GLU A 23 -0.52 5.55 19.00
C GLU A 23 -0.96 4.08 18.84
N ALA A 24 -1.48 3.68 17.67
CA ALA A 24 -1.84 2.30 17.41
C ALA A 24 -0.61 1.38 17.28
N VAL A 25 0.59 1.91 17.03
CA VAL A 25 1.82 1.12 16.94
C VAL A 25 2.25 0.66 18.32
N ARG A 26 2.38 -0.66 18.51
CA ARG A 26 2.99 -1.27 19.70
C ARG A 26 4.50 -1.32 19.56
N GLU A 27 4.96 -1.85 18.43
CA GLU A 27 6.38 -1.99 18.10
C GLU A 27 6.55 -2.06 16.58
N HIS A 28 7.74 -1.73 16.10
CA HIS A 28 8.09 -1.85 14.69
C HIS A 28 9.56 -2.28 14.52
N ASN A 29 9.87 -2.92 13.40
CA ASN A 29 11.23 -3.27 13.01
C ASN A 29 11.41 -3.05 11.50
N GLY A 30 12.62 -2.69 11.07
CA GLY A 30 12.95 -2.53 9.66
C GLY A 30 12.67 -1.14 9.11
N LEU A 31 12.97 -0.09 9.87
CA LEU A 31 12.80 1.30 9.39
C LEU A 31 13.56 1.54 8.07
N ASN A 32 14.75 0.94 7.91
CA ASN A 32 15.54 1.00 6.68
C ASN A 32 15.31 -0.18 5.72
N ALA A 33 14.45 -1.13 6.11
CA ALA A 33 14.23 -2.38 5.39
C ALA A 33 13.00 -2.31 4.49
N ALA A 34 12.91 -3.29 3.61
CA ALA A 34 11.67 -3.74 3.02
C ALA A 34 11.63 -5.26 3.27
N PRO A 35 10.56 -5.84 3.83
CA PRO A 35 9.38 -5.18 4.38
C PRO A 35 9.66 -4.41 5.69
N LEU A 36 8.76 -3.48 6.04
CA LEU A 36 8.64 -2.90 7.37
C LEU A 36 7.73 -3.82 8.20
N LEU A 37 8.15 -4.19 9.41
CA LEU A 37 7.35 -5.00 10.33
C LEU A 37 6.72 -4.08 11.36
N VAL A 38 5.40 -4.17 11.55
CA VAL A 38 4.67 -3.35 12.52
C VAL A 38 3.70 -4.23 13.29
N ASP A 39 3.70 -4.15 14.60
CA ASP A 39 2.70 -4.79 15.44
C ASP A 39 1.82 -3.70 16.06
N LEU A 40 0.51 -3.89 15.99
CA LEU A 40 -0.46 -2.94 16.51
C LEU A 40 -0.90 -3.30 17.94
N LYS A 41 -1.33 -2.28 18.70
CA LYS A 41 -1.93 -2.42 20.02
C LYS A 41 -3.38 -2.91 19.91
N GLN A 42 -3.96 -3.30 21.04
CA GLN A 42 -5.41 -3.45 21.18
C GLN A 42 -6.13 -2.13 20.80
N PRO A 43 -7.36 -2.18 20.27
CA PRO A 43 -8.22 -3.36 20.10
C PRO A 43 -8.00 -4.12 18.76
N TYR A 44 -6.99 -3.74 17.98
CA TYR A 44 -6.69 -4.37 16.68
C TYR A 44 -5.26 -4.92 16.67
N PRO A 45 -4.97 -6.02 17.41
CA PRO A 45 -3.61 -6.53 17.65
C PRO A 45 -3.02 -7.26 16.43
N LEU A 46 -3.02 -6.59 15.28
CA LEU A 46 -2.55 -7.11 14.00
C LEU A 46 -1.03 -7.04 13.94
N LYS A 47 -0.43 -8.09 13.36
CA LYS A 47 0.98 -8.08 12.97
C LYS A 47 1.05 -7.87 11.47
N LEU A 48 1.62 -6.75 11.05
CA LEU A 48 1.73 -6.35 9.65
C LEU A 48 3.14 -6.62 9.12
N ARG A 49 3.21 -7.04 7.86
CA ARG A 49 4.43 -7.10 7.05
C ARG A 49 4.23 -6.19 5.84
N VAL A 50 4.73 -4.96 5.93
CA VAL A 50 4.40 -3.87 5.01
C VAL A 50 5.45 -3.74 3.91
N TYR A 51 5.04 -3.97 2.67
CA TYR A 51 5.83 -3.74 1.47
C TYR A 51 5.47 -2.37 0.91
N LEU A 52 6.23 -1.35 1.32
CA LEU A 52 5.92 0.05 1.03
C LEU A 52 6.76 0.62 -0.12
N PHE A 53 6.09 1.19 -1.12
CA PHE A 53 6.72 1.74 -2.33
C PHE A 53 6.46 3.24 -2.50
N ASN A 54 7.32 3.92 -3.25
CA ASN A 54 6.99 5.27 -3.73
C ASN A 54 6.04 5.12 -4.91
N CYS A 55 4.89 5.80 -4.87
CA CYS A 55 3.91 5.81 -5.94
C CYS A 55 4.14 7.03 -6.83
N THR A 56 4.31 6.82 -8.14
CA THR A 56 4.71 7.89 -9.06
C THR A 56 3.84 7.92 -10.30
N ASN A 57 3.68 9.11 -10.87
CA ASN A 57 3.12 9.33 -12.19
C ASN A 57 4.24 9.85 -13.11
N PRO A 58 5.03 8.96 -13.76
CA PRO A 58 6.14 9.39 -14.60
C PRO A 58 5.66 10.10 -15.87
N PRO A 59 6.31 11.20 -16.31
CA PRO A 59 5.96 11.86 -17.56
C PRO A 59 6.16 10.95 -18.77
N GLY A 60 5.23 11.00 -19.74
CA GLY A 60 5.44 10.46 -21.10
C GLY A 60 4.64 9.21 -21.50
N GLY A 61 3.59 8.82 -20.76
CA GLY A 61 2.84 7.59 -21.06
C GLY A 61 1.32 7.69 -20.92
N ARG A 62 0.67 8.48 -21.80
CA ARG A 62 -0.72 8.43 -22.30
C ARG A 62 -1.93 8.33 -21.33
N ALA A 63 -1.76 8.17 -20.03
CA ALA A 63 -2.83 8.24 -19.04
C ALA A 63 -2.45 9.25 -17.95
N PHE A 64 -2.94 10.49 -18.07
CA PHE A 64 -2.83 11.51 -17.00
C PHE A 64 -3.58 11.10 -15.72
N ASP A 65 -4.37 10.03 -15.79
CA ASP A 65 -5.31 9.58 -14.78
C ASP A 65 -4.80 8.41 -13.93
N GLU A 66 -3.51 8.04 -13.98
CA GLU A 66 -2.98 6.92 -13.20
C GLU A 66 -1.63 7.20 -12.53
N TYR A 67 -1.49 6.68 -11.31
CA TYR A 67 -0.22 6.52 -10.61
C TYR A 67 0.14 5.04 -10.56
N LYS A 68 1.44 4.74 -10.49
CA LYS A 68 1.92 3.37 -10.46
C LYS A 68 3.08 3.13 -9.52
N ILE A 69 3.21 1.86 -9.14
CA ILE A 69 4.39 1.27 -8.54
C ILE A 69 4.92 0.13 -9.40
N GLN A 70 6.22 -0.13 -9.26
CA GLN A 70 6.87 -1.34 -9.75
C GLN A 70 7.29 -2.18 -8.56
N VAL A 71 6.64 -3.33 -8.39
CA VAL A 71 6.89 -4.24 -7.28
C VAL A 71 8.09 -5.10 -7.59
N ILE A 72 9.10 -4.97 -6.74
CA ILE A 72 10.32 -5.79 -6.72
C ILE A 72 10.56 -6.10 -5.25
N LEU A 73 10.47 -7.38 -4.89
CA LEU A 73 10.73 -7.79 -3.51
C LEU A 73 12.23 -7.78 -3.20
N PRO A 74 12.61 -7.58 -1.93
CA PRO A 74 13.99 -7.73 -1.48
C PRO A 74 14.56 -9.09 -1.94
N GLY A 75 15.73 -9.06 -2.58
CA GLY A 75 16.38 -10.28 -3.09
C GLY A 75 15.78 -10.86 -4.37
N GLN A 76 14.66 -10.35 -4.89
CA GLN A 76 14.09 -10.82 -6.15
C GLN A 76 15.01 -10.46 -7.32
N LYS A 77 15.39 -11.46 -8.12
CA LYS A 77 16.25 -11.28 -9.30
C LYS A 77 15.41 -11.11 -10.57
N ARG A 78 16.00 -10.46 -11.59
CA ARG A 78 15.37 -10.33 -12.91
C ARG A 78 15.10 -11.72 -13.49
N GLY A 79 13.89 -11.91 -14.03
CA GLY A 79 13.44 -13.20 -14.57
C GLY A 79 12.84 -14.14 -13.52
N CYS A 80 12.98 -13.84 -12.22
CA CYS A 80 12.36 -14.63 -11.15
C CYS A 80 10.96 -14.10 -10.82
N ARG A 81 10.05 -15.03 -10.55
CA ARG A 81 8.74 -14.78 -9.94
C ARG A 81 8.90 -14.67 -8.42
N ALA A 82 7.94 -14.03 -7.75
CA ALA A 82 7.93 -13.91 -6.29
C ALA A 82 6.51 -13.83 -5.75
N SER A 83 6.34 -14.22 -4.49
CA SER A 83 5.09 -14.05 -3.74
C SER A 83 5.37 -13.27 -2.46
N LEU A 84 4.34 -12.60 -1.94
CA LEU A 84 4.44 -11.94 -0.64
C LEU A 84 4.62 -12.99 0.46
N ASP A 85 5.33 -12.63 1.52
CA ASP A 85 5.64 -13.54 2.63
C ASP A 85 4.53 -13.51 3.68
N TYR A 86 3.81 -14.61 3.86
CA TYR A 86 2.74 -14.79 4.86
C TYR A 86 3.21 -15.50 6.14
N SER A 87 4.52 -15.71 6.32
CA SER A 87 5.07 -16.39 7.51
C SER A 87 4.85 -15.62 8.80
N ASP A 88 5.14 -16.27 9.93
CA ASP A 88 5.21 -15.67 11.28
C ASP A 88 3.91 -15.03 11.78
N GLY A 89 2.77 -15.45 11.20
CA GLY A 89 1.45 -14.90 11.54
C GLY A 89 1.32 -13.41 11.20
N ARG A 90 2.12 -12.91 10.25
CA ARG A 90 2.06 -11.52 9.80
C ARG A 90 1.23 -11.40 8.53
N MET A 91 0.29 -10.47 8.53
CA MET A 91 -0.49 -10.11 7.35
C MET A 91 0.34 -9.21 6.43
N PRO A 92 0.60 -9.62 5.17
CA PRO A 92 1.25 -8.76 4.20
C PRO A 92 0.35 -7.58 3.84
N LEU A 93 0.96 -6.40 3.79
CA LEU A 93 0.31 -5.20 3.29
C LEU A 93 1.11 -4.66 2.11
N LEU A 94 0.50 -4.64 0.94
CA LEU A 94 1.09 -4.04 -0.24
C LEU A 94 0.61 -2.60 -0.36
N ALA A 95 1.52 -1.67 -0.10
CA ALA A 95 1.18 -0.26 0.03
C ALA A 95 2.14 0.63 -0.75
N ALA A 96 1.69 1.82 -1.07
CA ALA A 96 2.52 2.85 -1.64
C ALA A 96 2.14 4.22 -1.09
N TYR A 97 3.05 5.18 -1.24
CA TYR A 97 2.83 6.55 -0.84
C TYR A 97 2.96 7.48 -2.03
N VAL A 98 1.94 8.30 -2.24
CA VAL A 98 1.93 9.38 -3.24
C VAL A 98 2.29 10.68 -2.53
N CYS A 99 3.37 11.33 -2.95
CA CYS A 99 3.78 12.63 -2.45
C CYS A 99 3.36 13.72 -3.46
N PHE A 100 2.66 14.78 -3.01
CA PHE A 100 2.09 15.82 -3.88
C PHE A 100 2.87 17.14 -3.90
N ALA A 101 3.90 17.31 -3.08
CA ALA A 101 4.63 18.58 -2.95
C ALA A 101 5.97 18.39 -2.21
N ASP A 102 6.62 19.51 -1.87
CA ASP A 102 7.76 19.56 -0.94
C ASP A 102 7.35 19.20 0.50
N GLU A 103 6.07 19.38 0.85
CA GLU A 103 5.50 18.95 2.12
C GLU A 103 5.18 17.45 2.10
N VAL A 104 6.18 16.68 2.52
CA VAL A 104 6.15 15.22 2.42
C VAL A 104 5.04 14.57 3.27
N LYS A 105 4.48 15.24 4.28
CA LYS A 105 3.53 14.65 5.24
C LYS A 105 2.06 14.59 4.75
N ASP A 106 1.71 15.38 3.75
CA ASP A 106 0.32 15.52 3.24
C ASP A 106 0.01 14.60 2.04
N GLY A 107 0.82 13.57 1.86
CA GLY A 107 0.62 12.57 0.84
C GLY A 107 -0.51 11.59 1.16
N VAL A 108 -0.70 10.66 0.23
CA VAL A 108 -1.76 9.65 0.29
C VAL A 108 -1.13 8.27 0.24
N PHE A 109 -1.47 7.44 1.22
CA PHE A 109 -1.23 6.01 1.16
C PHE A 109 -2.24 5.34 0.24
N VAL A 110 -1.77 4.37 -0.53
CA VAL A 110 -2.56 3.54 -1.43
C VAL A 110 -2.28 2.07 -1.09
N LEU A 111 -3.33 1.27 -0.93
CA LEU A 111 -3.28 -0.11 -0.44
C LEU A 111 -4.01 -1.03 -1.42
N TRP A 112 -3.29 -2.03 -1.92
CA TRP A 112 -3.79 -3.08 -2.82
C TRP A 112 -4.12 -4.37 -2.04
N ASP A 113 -4.86 -5.28 -2.67
CA ASP A 113 -5.16 -6.59 -2.10
C ASP A 113 -3.94 -7.51 -2.22
N ALA A 114 -3.14 -7.60 -1.16
CA ALA A 114 -1.92 -8.42 -1.14
C ALA A 114 -2.16 -9.86 -1.66
N TYR A 115 -3.26 -10.49 -1.26
CA TYR A 115 -3.60 -11.87 -1.62
C TYR A 115 -4.03 -12.06 -3.08
N LYS A 116 -4.36 -10.98 -3.81
CA LYS A 116 -4.66 -11.05 -5.25
C LYS A 116 -3.40 -10.95 -6.12
N HIS A 117 -2.22 -10.78 -5.50
CA HIS A 117 -0.93 -10.65 -6.19
C HIS A 117 0.01 -11.79 -5.81
N GLU A 118 -0.30 -12.99 -6.29
CA GLU A 118 0.56 -14.16 -6.15
C GLU A 118 1.47 -14.34 -7.36
N ASP A 119 2.63 -14.96 -7.12
CA ASP A 119 3.61 -15.36 -8.14
C ASP A 119 4.08 -14.22 -9.06
N PHE A 120 3.96 -12.93 -8.74
CA PHE A 120 4.24 -11.87 -9.72
C PHE A 120 5.70 -11.80 -10.25
N SER A 121 5.85 -11.31 -11.48
CA SER A 121 7.16 -11.14 -12.15
C SER A 121 7.97 -10.01 -11.53
N TYR A 122 9.29 -10.07 -11.70
CA TYR A 122 10.17 -8.94 -11.41
C TYR A 122 9.66 -7.64 -12.06
N SER A 123 9.51 -6.57 -11.28
CA SER A 123 9.00 -5.27 -11.73
C SER A 123 7.53 -5.32 -12.17
N ALA A 124 6.70 -6.11 -11.48
CA ALA A 124 5.27 -6.13 -11.69
C ALA A 124 4.65 -4.75 -11.48
N ASN A 125 3.79 -4.32 -12.40
CA ASN A 125 3.17 -3.00 -12.36
C ASN A 125 1.84 -3.06 -11.60
N MET A 126 1.68 -2.16 -10.64
CA MET A 126 0.39 -1.93 -9.99
C MET A 126 0.00 -0.47 -10.13
N GLN A 127 -1.27 -0.24 -10.43
CA GLN A 127 -1.80 1.07 -10.81
C GLN A 127 -2.96 1.44 -9.90
N VAL A 128 -3.14 2.74 -9.74
CA VAL A 128 -4.29 3.36 -9.08
C VAL A 128 -4.72 4.58 -9.88
N LYS A 129 -6.03 4.82 -9.97
CA LYS A 129 -6.56 5.99 -10.67
C LYS A 129 -6.31 7.26 -9.85
N SER A 130 -5.95 8.35 -10.53
CA SER A 130 -5.79 9.68 -9.94
C SER A 130 -7.05 10.14 -9.22
N ASP A 131 -8.24 9.79 -9.72
CA ASP A 131 -9.51 10.09 -9.05
C ASP A 131 -9.60 9.47 -7.63
N THR A 132 -9.11 8.23 -7.45
CA THR A 132 -9.09 7.58 -6.13
C THR A 132 -8.21 8.34 -5.16
N ILE A 133 -7.06 8.82 -5.65
CA ILE A 133 -6.12 9.63 -4.88
C ILE A 133 -6.72 10.99 -4.53
N ILE A 134 -7.32 11.69 -5.50
CA ILE A 134 -7.96 13.00 -5.31
C ILE A 134 -9.09 12.88 -4.27
N LYS A 135 -9.93 11.84 -4.37
CA LYS A 135 -10.99 11.57 -3.39
C LYS A 135 -10.44 11.34 -1.98
N ALA A 136 -9.27 10.71 -1.82
CA ALA A 136 -8.64 10.51 -0.52
C ALA A 136 -8.13 11.81 0.12
N LEU A 137 -7.95 12.88 -0.66
CA LEU A 137 -7.66 14.21 -0.13
C LEU A 137 -8.92 14.86 0.48
N CYS A 138 -10.09 14.53 -0.04
CA CYS A 138 -11.38 15.11 0.37
C CYS A 138 -12.17 14.25 1.38
N ALA A 139 -11.84 12.97 1.53
CA ALA A 139 -12.52 12.04 2.41
C ALA A 139 -11.52 11.25 3.28
N PRO A 140 -11.95 10.70 4.44
CA PRO A 140 -11.06 9.90 5.29
C PRO A 140 -10.46 8.69 4.56
N VAL A 141 -11.29 7.99 3.78
CA VAL A 141 -10.91 6.82 2.99
C VAL A 141 -11.61 6.88 1.64
N SER A 142 -10.87 6.57 0.58
CA SER A 142 -11.36 6.46 -0.80
C SER A 142 -11.16 5.03 -1.30
N LEU A 143 -12.12 4.53 -2.07
CA LEU A 143 -12.12 3.18 -2.62
C LEU A 143 -12.22 3.23 -4.14
N SER A 144 -11.57 2.29 -4.82
CA SER A 144 -11.76 2.06 -6.24
C SER A 144 -11.74 0.58 -6.54
N LYS A 145 -12.72 0.11 -7.34
CA LYS A 145 -12.81 -1.29 -7.74
C LYS A 145 -12.26 -1.43 -9.16
N ARG A 146 -11.30 -2.33 -9.34
CA ARG A 146 -10.71 -2.67 -10.64
C ARG A 146 -11.56 -3.74 -11.33
N SER A 147 -11.31 -3.94 -12.62
CA SER A 147 -12.04 -4.93 -13.45
C SER A 147 -11.90 -6.37 -12.96
N ASN A 148 -10.81 -6.71 -12.27
CA ASN A 148 -10.58 -8.00 -11.64
C ASN A 148 -11.16 -8.10 -10.22
N ASN A 149 -12.12 -7.24 -9.86
CA ASN A 149 -12.71 -7.11 -8.53
C ASN A 149 -11.71 -6.75 -7.40
N GLU A 150 -10.45 -6.44 -7.70
CA GLU A 150 -9.54 -5.88 -6.71
C GLU A 150 -10.07 -4.52 -6.24
N VAL A 151 -10.11 -4.32 -4.93
CA VAL A 151 -10.45 -3.00 -4.37
C VAL A 151 -9.15 -2.35 -3.97
N VAL A 152 -8.88 -1.14 -4.44
CA VAL A 152 -7.78 -0.29 -3.98
C VAL A 152 -8.32 0.70 -2.95
N VAL A 153 -7.64 0.81 -1.81
CA VAL A 153 -7.99 1.74 -0.74
C VAL A 153 -6.95 2.86 -0.74
N ALA A 154 -7.37 4.11 -0.59
CA ALA A 154 -6.48 5.24 -0.45
C ALA A 154 -6.90 6.14 0.72
N ALA A 155 -5.92 6.67 1.45
CA ALA A 155 -6.15 7.55 2.60
C ALA A 155 -4.93 8.43 2.87
N ARG A 156 -5.16 9.62 3.44
CA ARG A 156 -4.07 10.43 4.02
C ARG A 156 -3.51 9.78 5.27
N SER A 157 -2.29 10.19 5.65
CA SER A 157 -1.55 9.64 6.79
C SER A 157 -2.38 9.53 8.07
N GLN A 158 -3.17 10.56 8.42
CA GLN A 158 -3.98 10.56 9.64
C GLN A 158 -5.14 9.54 9.64
N TYR A 159 -5.48 8.95 8.49
CA TYR A 159 -6.56 7.96 8.34
C TYR A 159 -6.01 6.58 7.94
N LEU A 160 -4.68 6.38 8.01
CA LEU A 160 -4.04 5.14 7.58
C LEU A 160 -4.55 3.91 8.36
N LEU A 161 -4.78 4.05 9.67
CA LEU A 161 -5.33 2.96 10.47
C LEU A 161 -6.73 2.55 9.97
N ASP A 162 -7.58 3.51 9.62
CA ASP A 162 -8.91 3.21 9.11
C ASP A 162 -8.85 2.56 7.72
N ALA A 163 -7.95 3.02 6.85
CA ALA A 163 -7.69 2.37 5.56
C ALA A 163 -7.26 0.89 5.72
N ILE A 164 -6.43 0.57 6.72
CA ILE A 164 -6.04 -0.81 7.02
C ILE A 164 -7.23 -1.62 7.53
N LYS A 165 -8.09 -1.06 8.39
CA LYS A 165 -9.32 -1.74 8.83
C LYS A 165 -10.24 -2.04 7.64
N TYR A 166 -10.44 -1.09 6.74
CA TYR A 166 -11.21 -1.30 5.51
C TYR A 166 -10.62 -2.42 4.66
N ARG A 167 -9.29 -2.45 4.48
CA ARG A 167 -8.60 -3.51 3.74
C ARG A 167 -8.89 -4.89 4.33
N ILE A 168 -8.84 -5.02 5.65
CA ILE A 168 -9.10 -6.29 6.34
C ILE A 168 -10.56 -6.68 6.21
N ALA A 169 -11.49 -5.74 6.37
CA ALA A 169 -12.92 -6.00 6.20
C ALA A 169 -13.25 -6.50 4.78
N ILE A 170 -12.63 -5.90 3.76
CA ILE A 170 -12.76 -6.36 2.36
C ILE A 170 -12.24 -7.79 2.21
N MET A 171 -11.03 -8.07 2.70
CA MET A 171 -10.44 -9.42 2.65
C MET A 171 -11.33 -10.46 3.35
N GLN A 172 -11.85 -10.15 4.55
CA GLN A 172 -12.74 -11.04 5.30
C GLN A 172 -14.03 -11.34 4.53
N LYS A 173 -14.61 -10.31 3.91
CA LYS A 173 -15.80 -10.46 3.08
C LYS A 173 -15.53 -11.35 1.87
N ASP A 174 -14.42 -11.12 1.17
CA ASP A 174 -14.04 -11.91 -0.01
C ASP A 174 -13.82 -13.39 0.36
N ILE A 175 -13.20 -13.67 1.52
CA ILE A 175 -13.05 -15.05 2.04
C ILE A 175 -14.40 -15.69 2.37
N GLN A 176 -15.30 -14.93 2.99
CA GLN A 176 -16.64 -15.43 3.31
C GLN A 176 -17.41 -15.78 2.04
N GLU A 177 -17.44 -14.89 1.05
CA GLU A 177 -18.13 -15.11 -0.24
C GLU A 177 -17.59 -16.35 -0.96
N ALA A 178 -16.26 -16.53 -1.02
CA ALA A 178 -15.66 -17.71 -1.63
C ALA A 178 -16.07 -19.03 -0.94
N ASN A 179 -16.23 -19.04 0.38
CA ASN A 179 -16.66 -20.23 1.12
C ASN A 179 -18.16 -20.55 0.94
N TYR A 180 -19.00 -19.59 0.56
CA TYR A 180 -20.42 -19.83 0.26
C TYR A 180 -20.65 -20.33 -1.18
N GLU A 181 -19.71 -20.06 -2.09
CA GLU A 181 -19.76 -20.53 -3.48
C GLU A 181 -19.08 -21.91 -3.69
N SER A 182 -18.49 -22.48 -2.63
CA SER A 182 -17.81 -23.79 -2.62
C SER A 182 -18.68 -24.88 -2.02
#